data_AF-A0A235IV37-F1
#
_entry.id   AF-A0A235IV37-F1
#
_cell.length_a   1.000
_cell.length_b   1.000
_cell.length_c   1.000
_cell.angle_alpha   90.00
_cell.angle_beta   90.00
_cell.angle_gamma   90.00
#
_symmetry.space_group_name_H-M   'P 1'
#
loop_
_entity.id
_entity.type
_entity.pdbx_description
1 polymer ?
#
loop_
_entity_poly.entity_id
_entity_poly.type
_entity_poly.pdbx_seq_one_letter_code
_entity_poly.pdbx_strand_id
1 'polypeptide(L)'
;MDEIVSKLAGVGLPAIVLLITMASTGLAGAAAITAALAMLGPGGMVGGIVLLGIIGLASDALTKYGLTALLQGIYEERRRRGESLQTLCREIDGLPITNELKLVIRNHIGCSR
;
A
#
# COMPACT_ATOMS: atom_id res chain seq x y z
N MET A 1 -23.25 -14.04 -12.19
CA MET A 1 -21.90 -14.04 -11.57
C MET A 1 -21.00 -13.00 -12.23
N ASP A 2 -21.04 -12.88 -13.55
CA ASP A 2 -20.14 -12.01 -14.32
C ASP A 2 -20.23 -10.52 -13.95
N GLU A 3 -21.42 -10.02 -13.62
CA GLU A 3 -21.57 -8.62 -13.22
C GLU A 3 -20.88 -8.30 -11.89
N ILE A 4 -21.00 -9.19 -10.89
CA ILE A 4 -20.36 -9.01 -9.58
C ILE A 4 -18.83 -9.13 -9.73
N VAL A 5 -18.37 -10.08 -10.54
CA VAL A 5 -16.95 -10.25 -10.85
C VAL A 5 -16.40 -9.02 -11.57
N SER A 6 -17.13 -8.47 -12.54
CA SER A 6 -16.72 -7.24 -13.25
C SER A 6 -16.65 -6.03 -12.32
N LYS A 7 -17.60 -5.89 -11.38
CA LYS A 7 -17.58 -4.80 -10.38
C LYS A 7 -16.40 -4.95 -9.41
N LEU A 8 -16.15 -6.17 -8.92
CA LEU A 8 -15.03 -6.45 -8.02
C LEU A 8 -13.67 -6.30 -8.73
N ALA A 9 -13.59 -6.69 -10.00
CA ALA A 9 -12.41 -6.48 -10.84
C ALA A 9 -12.09 -4.98 -10.99
N GLY A 10 -13.12 -4.13 -11.09
CA GLY A 10 -12.96 -2.67 -11.12
C GLY A 10 -12.43 -2.07 -9.81
N VAL A 11 -12.63 -2.74 -8.67
CA VAL A 11 -12.07 -2.33 -7.37
C VAL A 11 -10.64 -2.84 -7.19
N GLY A 12 -10.30 -4.00 -7.76
CA GLY A 12 -8.95 -4.54 -7.78
C GLY A 12 -8.51 -5.22 -6.48
N LEU A 13 -7.24 -5.05 -6.11
CA LEU A 13 -6.63 -5.67 -4.92
C LEU A 13 -7.43 -5.46 -3.62
N PRO A 14 -7.99 -4.27 -3.32
CA PRO A 14 -8.81 -4.06 -2.13
C PRO A 14 -10.02 -5.00 -2.03
N ALA A 15 -10.67 -5.32 -3.15
CA ALA A 15 -11.81 -6.23 -3.15
C ALA A 15 -11.39 -7.66 -2.82
N ILE A 16 -10.24 -8.11 -3.33
CA ILE A 16 -9.69 -9.43 -3.03
C ILE A 16 -9.37 -9.55 -1.54
N VAL A 17 -8.70 -8.53 -0.97
CA VAL A 17 -8.36 -8.49 0.46
C VAL A 17 -9.62 -8.56 1.33
N LEU A 18 -10.66 -7.79 0.99
CA LEU A 18 -11.93 -7.79 1.72
C LEU A 18 -12.65 -9.15 1.64
N LEU A 19 -12.68 -9.78 0.47
CA LEU A 19 -13.35 -11.08 0.29
C LEU A 19 -12.66 -12.19 1.09
N ILE A 20 -11.33 -12.24 1.09
CA ILE A 20 -10.56 -13.21 1.86
C ILE A 20 -10.80 -13.01 3.36
N THR A 21 -10.79 -11.75 3.83
CA THR A 21 -11.06 -11.48 5.24
C THR A 21 -12.49 -11.83 5.62
N MET A 22 -13.49 -11.49 4.81
CA MET A 22 -14.89 -11.91 5.03
C MET A 22 -15.01 -13.42 5.15
N ALA A 23 -14.39 -14.18 4.24
CA ALA A 23 -14.40 -15.64 4.26
C ALA A 23 -13.75 -16.20 5.53
N SER A 24 -12.74 -15.52 6.09
CA SER A 24 -12.08 -15.94 7.33
C SER A 24 -12.91 -15.71 8.61
N THR A 25 -13.96 -14.88 8.56
CA THR A 25 -14.76 -14.54 9.74
C THR A 25 -15.77 -15.62 10.13
N GLY A 26 -16.24 -16.44 9.19
CA GLY A 26 -17.33 -17.40 9.43
C GLY A 26 -18.73 -16.77 9.56
N LEU A 27 -18.86 -15.45 9.40
CA LEU A 27 -20.14 -14.75 9.35
C LEU A 27 -20.63 -14.62 7.89
N ALA A 28 -21.92 -14.29 7.73
CA ALA A 28 -22.53 -14.03 6.42
C ALA A 28 -23.18 -12.63 6.37
N GLY A 29 -23.33 -12.10 5.16
CA GLY A 29 -24.02 -10.83 4.90
C GLY A 29 -23.33 -9.62 5.55
N ALA A 30 -24.12 -8.69 6.10
CA ALA A 30 -23.60 -7.44 6.66
C ALA A 30 -22.64 -7.66 7.84
N ALA A 31 -22.85 -8.70 8.65
CA ALA A 31 -22.00 -9.01 9.79
C ALA A 31 -20.59 -9.45 9.36
N ALA A 32 -20.47 -10.13 8.21
CA ALA A 32 -19.17 -10.49 7.64
C ALA A 32 -18.40 -9.25 7.18
N ILE A 33 -19.10 -8.28 6.57
CA ILE A 33 -18.48 -7.04 6.07
C ILE A 33 -17.96 -6.20 7.24
N THR A 34 -18.77 -6.01 8.29
CA THR A 34 -18.36 -5.22 9.46
C THR A 34 -17.24 -5.89 10.23
N ALA A 35 -17.29 -7.21 10.42
CA ALA A 35 -16.24 -7.97 11.09
C ALA A 35 -14.92 -7.96 10.28
N ALA A 36 -14.99 -8.15 8.96
CA ALA A 36 -13.82 -8.10 8.09
C ALA A 36 -13.17 -6.71 8.10
N LEU A 37 -13.95 -5.64 7.98
CA LEU A 37 -13.43 -4.27 8.07
C LEU A 37 -12.84 -4.00 9.45
N ALA A 38 -13.47 -4.46 10.52
CA ALA A 38 -12.93 -4.34 11.86
C ALA A 38 -11.64 -5.15 12.08
N MET A 39 -11.48 -6.28 11.39
CA MET A 39 -10.23 -7.06 11.38
C MET A 39 -9.12 -6.37 10.58
N LEU A 40 -9.46 -5.66 9.51
CA LEU A 40 -8.47 -5.04 8.63
C LEU A 40 -7.79 -3.83 9.28
N GLY A 41 -8.45 -3.08 10.16
CA GLY A 41 -7.86 -1.88 10.73
C GLY A 41 -8.23 -1.58 12.18
N PRO A 42 -7.31 -0.93 12.94
CA PRO A 42 -7.60 -0.49 14.30
C PRO A 42 -8.72 0.55 14.31
N GLY A 43 -9.56 0.55 15.34
CA GLY A 43 -10.76 1.40 15.40
C GLY A 43 -11.98 0.81 14.68
N GLY A 44 -11.96 -0.48 14.38
CA GLY A 44 -13.09 -1.21 13.82
C GLY A 44 -13.32 -0.87 12.36
N MET A 45 -14.59 -0.80 11.96
CA MET A 45 -14.99 -0.63 10.56
C MET A 45 -14.36 0.61 9.89
N VAL A 46 -14.25 1.73 10.62
CA VAL A 46 -13.66 2.97 10.10
C VAL A 46 -12.20 2.77 9.73
N GLY A 47 -11.42 2.11 10.60
CA GLY A 47 -10.03 1.79 10.33
C GLY A 47 -9.85 0.88 9.12
N GLY A 48 -10.71 -0.14 8.99
CA GLY A 48 -10.73 -1.03 7.84
C GLY A 48 -10.98 -0.30 6.52
N ILE A 49 -11.95 0.62 6.49
CA ILE A 49 -12.26 1.42 5.29
C ILE A 49 -11.08 2.30 4.90
N VAL A 50 -10.49 3.00 5.87
CA VAL A 50 -9.32 3.85 5.63
C VAL A 50 -8.16 3.02 5.07
N LEU A 51 -7.87 1.87 5.67
CA LEU A 51 -6.79 1.00 5.20
C LEU A 51 -7.04 0.50 3.76
N LEU A 52 -8.25 0.02 3.45
CA LEU A 52 -8.58 -0.41 2.09
C LEU A 52 -8.50 0.73 1.09
N GLY A 53 -8.89 1.95 1.48
CA GLY A 53 -8.74 3.15 0.67
C GLY A 53 -7.27 3.43 0.33
N ILE A 54 -6.38 3.38 1.33
CA ILE A 54 -4.94 3.56 1.13
C ILE A 54 -4.37 2.46 0.23
N ILE A 55 -4.73 1.19 0.46
CA ILE A 55 -4.29 0.07 -0.37
C ILE A 55 -4.77 0.24 -1.81
N GLY A 56 -6.00 0.70 -2.03
CA GLY A 56 -6.55 0.96 -3.36
C GLY A 56 -5.75 2.04 -4.10
N LEU A 57 -5.52 3.18 -3.45
CA LEU A 57 -4.73 4.27 -4.02
C LEU A 57 -3.28 3.84 -4.28
N ALA A 58 -2.66 3.11 -3.35
CA ALA A 58 -1.32 2.58 -3.52
C ALA A 58 -1.24 1.59 -4.68
N SER A 59 -2.23 0.70 -4.84
CA SER A 59 -2.29 -0.29 -5.92
C SER A 59 -2.43 0.36 -7.29
N ASP A 60 -3.27 1.39 -7.41
CA ASP A 60 -3.42 2.16 -8.64
C ASP A 60 -2.11 2.90 -8.99
N ALA A 61 -1.48 3.54 -7.99
CA ALA A 61 -0.20 4.20 -8.16
C ALA A 61 0.92 3.22 -8.57
N LEU A 62 0.97 2.04 -7.95
CA LEU A 62 1.94 0.97 -8.27
C LEU A 62 1.77 0.49 -9.71
N THR A 63 0.52 0.34 -10.16
CA THR A 63 0.21 -0.11 -11.51
C THR A 63 0.54 0.96 -12.56
N LYS A 64 0.31 2.24 -12.25
CA LYS A 64 0.53 3.35 -13.18
C LYS A 64 1.99 3.78 -13.29
N TYR A 65 2.69 3.90 -12.17
CA TYR A 65 4.03 4.49 -12.11
C TYR A 65 5.14 3.47 -11.85
N GLY A 66 4.79 2.27 -11.39
CA GLY A 66 5.75 1.25 -10.99
C GLY A 66 6.40 1.54 -9.63
N LEU A 67 7.01 0.52 -9.05
CA LEU A 67 7.59 0.58 -7.71
C LEU A 67 8.74 1.60 -7.62
N THR A 68 9.66 1.60 -8.60
CA THR A 68 10.85 2.46 -8.58
C THR A 68 10.49 3.95 -8.57
N ALA A 69 9.59 4.39 -9.45
CA ALA A 69 9.20 5.80 -9.54
C ALA A 69 8.45 6.26 -8.28
N LEU A 70 7.61 5.39 -7.70
CA LEU A 70 6.94 5.70 -6.44
C LEU A 70 7.92 5.88 -5.28
N LEU A 71 8.89 4.97 -5.11
CA LEU A 71 9.88 5.11 -4.04
C LEU A 71 10.70 6.38 -4.24
N GLN A 72 11.14 6.70 -5.46
CA GLN A 72 11.84 7.94 -5.76
C GLN A 72 11.00 9.16 -5.38
N GLY A 73 9.73 9.21 -5.79
CA GLY A 73 8.83 10.32 -5.46
C GLY A 73 8.58 10.48 -3.96
N ILE A 74 8.39 9.38 -3.22
CA ILE A 74 8.19 9.40 -1.76
C ILE A 74 9.44 9.95 -1.05
N TYR A 75 10.62 9.46 -1.41
CA TYR A 75 11.87 9.89 -0.77
C TYR A 75 12.26 11.31 -1.18
N GLU A 76 11.93 11.73 -2.41
CA GLU A 76 12.12 13.12 -2.85
C GLU A 76 11.22 14.09 -2.06
N GLU A 77 9.94 13.74 -1.88
CA GLU A 77 8.98 14.52 -1.10
C GLU A 77 9.41 14.61 0.39
N ARG A 78 9.88 13.51 0.98
CA ARG A 78 10.42 13.52 2.35
C ARG A 78 11.66 14.40 2.50
N ARG A 79 12.55 14.35 1.50
CA ARG A 79 13.72 15.25 1.45
C ARG A 79 13.29 16.72 1.38
N ARG A 80 12.29 17.05 0.56
CA ARG A 80 11.73 18.42 0.46
C ARG A 80 11.08 18.89 1.76
N ARG A 81 10.53 17.97 2.56
CA ARG A 81 9.98 18.25 3.90
C ARG A 81 11.04 18.45 4.98
N GLY A 82 12.32 18.35 4.64
CA GLY A 82 13.43 18.66 5.54
C GLY A 82 13.98 17.45 6.31
N GLU A 83 13.62 16.21 5.95
CA GLU A 83 14.26 15.04 6.54
C GLU A 83 15.75 14.97 6.16
N SER A 84 16.58 14.57 7.13
CA SER A 84 18.03 14.50 6.91
C SER A 84 18.38 13.40 5.92
N LEU A 85 19.32 13.69 5.01
CA LEU A 85 19.81 12.71 4.03
C LEU A 85 20.35 11.45 4.72
N GLN A 86 21.05 11.59 5.84
CA GLN A 86 21.63 10.45 6.57
C GLN A 86 20.54 9.48 7.08
N THR A 87 19.42 10.01 7.59
CA THR A 87 18.26 9.21 8.01
C THR A 87 17.68 8.45 6.83
N LEU A 88 17.44 9.14 5.70
CA LEU A 88 16.93 8.52 4.48
C LEU A 88 17.86 7.43 3.94
N CYS A 89 19.17 7.70 3.83
CA CYS A 89 20.12 6.71 3.30
C CYS A 89 20.16 5.45 4.16
N ARG A 90 20.06 5.59 5.50
CA ARG A 90 20.05 4.48 6.46
C ARG A 90 18.75 3.68 6.39
N GLU A 91 17.62 4.35 6.20
CA GLU A 91 16.33 3.69 5.99
C GLU A 91 16.35 2.85 4.72
N ILE A 92 16.84 3.40 3.61
CA ILE A 92 16.94 2.70 2.31
C ILE A 92 17.81 1.44 2.41
N ASP A 93 18.90 1.46 3.19
CA ASP A 93 19.73 0.26 3.42
C ASP A 93 18.95 -0.86 4.12
N GLY A 94 18.08 -0.49 5.07
CA GLY A 94 17.26 -1.41 5.85
C GLY A 94 16.07 -2.01 5.08
N LEU A 95 15.73 -1.48 3.90
CA LEU A 95 14.60 -1.99 3.12
C LEU A 95 14.88 -3.40 2.58
N PRO A 96 13.91 -4.33 2.67
CA PRO A 96 14.01 -5.67 2.07
C PRO A 96 13.73 -5.63 0.55
N ILE A 97 14.52 -4.85 -0.19
CA ILE A 97 14.44 -4.69 -1.65
C ILE A 97 15.79 -5.02 -2.31
N THR A 98 15.80 -5.18 -3.63
CA THR A 98 17.03 -5.49 -4.38
C THR A 98 18.06 -4.37 -4.26
N ASN A 99 19.35 -4.74 -4.27
CA ASN A 99 20.45 -3.78 -4.18
C ASN A 99 20.43 -2.76 -5.34
N GLU A 100 19.98 -3.17 -6.52
CA GLU A 100 19.80 -2.28 -7.67
C GLU A 100 18.79 -1.16 -7.38
N LEU A 101 17.61 -1.51 -6.83
CA LEU A 101 16.61 -0.51 -6.47
C LEU A 101 17.13 0.45 -5.39
N LYS A 102 17.85 -0.06 -4.39
CA LYS A 102 18.48 0.77 -3.35
C LYS A 102 19.42 1.79 -3.97
N LEU A 103 20.24 1.35 -4.93
CA LEU A 103 21.22 2.19 -5.61
C LEU A 103 20.53 3.28 -6.45
N VAL A 104 19.47 2.92 -7.19
CA VAL A 104 18.67 3.85 -7.98
C VAL A 104 18.02 4.93 -7.11
N ILE A 105 17.45 4.55 -5.96
CA ILE A 105 16.82 5.52 -5.04
C ILE A 105 17.87 6.45 -4.42
N ARG A 106 19.02 5.90 -4.00
CA ARG A 106 20.13 6.67 -3.42
C ARG A 106 20.68 7.72 -4.37
N ASN A 107 20.94 7.33 -5.60
CA ASN A 107 21.43 8.25 -6.63
C ASN A 107 20.42 9.37 -6.89
N HIS A 108 19.12 9.06 -6.88
CA HIS A 108 18.05 10.04 -7.06
C HIS A 108 18.02 11.10 -5.95
N ILE A 109 18.19 10.69 -4.68
CA ILE A 109 18.16 11.61 -3.55
C ILE A 109 19.53 12.21 -3.19
N GLY A 110 20.59 11.88 -3.92
CA GLY A 110 21.94 12.39 -3.66
C GLY A 110 22.62 11.78 -2.43
N CYS A 111 22.24 10.56 -2.02
CA CYS A 111 23.02 9.76 -1.10
C CYS A 111 24.29 9.28 -1.81
N SER A 112 25.28 10.15 -1.95
CA SER A 112 26.61 9.74 -2.40
C SER A 112 27.31 9.03 -1.26
N ARG A 113 27.78 7.81 -1.53
CA ARG A 113 28.98 7.31 -0.84
C ARG A 113 30.20 7.82 -1.58
#